data_AF-A0A945RD67-F1
#
_entry.id   AF-A0A945RD67-F1
#
_cell.length_a   1.000
_cell.length_b   1.000
_cell.length_c   1.000
_cell.angle_alpha   90.00
_cell.angle_beta   90.00
_cell.angle_gamma   90.00
#
_symmetry.space_group_name_H-M   'P 1'
#
loop_
_entity.id
_entity.type
_entity.pdbx_description
1 polymer ?
#
loop_
_entity_poly.entity_id
_entity_poly.type
_entity_poly.pdbx_seq_one_letter_code
_entity_poly.pdbx_strand_id
1 'polypeptide(L)'
;MKKFLAIFLLSSIAFTACSTIQSEPKRAAMAMAETSCLLFDENIDFTKIGEQTSEIMEKYGYEDNAKIDDYLVSIADTEELNEVSVELRTALETNCGDLLTESGIDAADLAEAIVFE
;
A
#
# COMPACT_ATOMS: atom_id res chain seq x y z
N MET A 1 40.59 -42.82 -2.31
CA MET A 1 39.20 -42.53 -2.69
C MET A 1 38.85 -41.15 -2.16
N LYS A 2 38.50 -40.23 -3.06
CA LYS A 2 38.26 -38.81 -2.81
C LYS A 2 36.87 -38.61 -2.19
N LYS A 3 36.75 -38.21 -0.92
CA LYS A 3 35.52 -37.60 -0.36
C LYS A 3 35.83 -36.82 0.91
N PHE A 4 36.19 -35.55 0.78
CA PHE A 4 35.92 -34.52 1.80
C PHE A 4 35.85 -33.18 1.06
N LEU A 5 34.79 -33.04 0.26
CA LEU A 5 34.36 -31.79 -0.35
C LEU A 5 33.45 -31.13 0.68
N ALA A 6 34.03 -30.42 1.62
CA ALA A 6 33.29 -29.65 2.59
C ALA A 6 34.05 -28.35 2.87
N ILE A 7 33.30 -27.25 2.73
CA ILE A 7 33.55 -25.98 3.40
C ILE A 7 34.64 -25.12 2.74
N PHE A 8 34.29 -24.55 1.59
CA PHE A 8 34.53 -23.11 1.39
C PHE A 8 33.22 -22.50 0.87
N LEU A 9 32.28 -22.46 1.80
CA LEU A 9 30.94 -21.92 1.70
C LEU A 9 31.04 -20.44 2.09
N LEU A 10 31.79 -19.67 1.33
CA LEU A 10 32.00 -18.24 1.57
C LEU A 10 32.12 -17.54 0.23
N SER A 11 31.27 -16.53 0.09
CA SER A 11 31.19 -15.52 -0.97
C SER A 11 30.19 -15.78 -2.09
N SER A 12 29.22 -14.86 -2.16
CA SER A 12 28.60 -14.36 -3.39
C SER A 12 27.21 -14.86 -3.77
N ILE A 13 26.23 -14.85 -2.85
CA ILE A 13 24.91 -14.29 -3.18
C ILE A 13 24.39 -13.49 -1.98
N ALA A 14 25.03 -12.36 -1.73
CA ALA A 14 24.40 -11.24 -1.06
C ALA A 14 23.60 -10.48 -2.12
N PHE A 15 22.35 -10.86 -2.32
CA PHE A 15 21.30 -10.00 -2.88
C PHE A 15 20.02 -10.23 -2.06
N THR A 16 20.13 -9.97 -0.75
CA THR A 16 18.97 -9.72 0.11
C THR A 16 18.49 -8.29 -0.14
N ALA A 17 17.85 -8.10 -1.29
CA ALA A 17 16.96 -6.98 -1.57
C ALA A 17 15.90 -7.52 -2.53
N CYS A 18 15.12 -8.47 -2.03
CA CYS A 18 13.87 -8.87 -2.66
C CYS A 18 12.92 -7.68 -2.44
N SER A 19 13.04 -6.64 -3.27
CA SER A 19 11.90 -5.75 -3.48
C SER A 19 10.84 -6.65 -4.10
N THR A 20 9.92 -7.12 -3.28
CA THR A 20 8.70 -7.74 -3.78
C THR A 20 8.12 -6.71 -4.74
N ILE A 21 8.19 -6.97 -6.04
CA ILE A 21 7.51 -6.13 -7.04
C ILE A 21 6.03 -6.30 -6.69
N GLN A 22 5.49 -5.36 -5.92
CA GLN A 22 4.08 -5.31 -5.61
C GLN A 22 3.35 -5.03 -6.92
N SER A 23 2.19 -5.68 -7.14
CA SER A 23 1.35 -5.41 -8.29
C SER A 23 0.81 -3.98 -8.23
N GLU A 24 0.45 -3.40 -9.38
CA GLU A 24 -0.14 -2.05 -9.46
C GLU A 24 -1.37 -1.90 -8.54
N PRO A 25 -2.32 -2.86 -8.50
CA PRO A 25 -3.49 -2.74 -7.62
C PRO A 25 -3.12 -2.64 -6.15
N LYS A 26 -2.13 -3.45 -5.73
CA LYS A 26 -1.65 -3.48 -4.36
C LYS A 26 -0.95 -2.17 -3.98
N ARG A 27 -0.16 -1.60 -4.90
CA ARG A 27 0.52 -0.32 -4.63
C ARG A 27 -0.48 0.82 -4.48
N ALA A 28 -1.43 0.92 -5.41
CA ALA A 28 -2.52 1.91 -5.34
C ALA A 28 -3.31 1.76 -4.04
N ALA A 29 -3.75 0.54 -3.72
CA ALA A 29 -4.47 0.23 -2.49
C ALA A 29 -3.71 0.63 -1.23
N MET A 30 -2.43 0.29 -1.12
CA MET A 30 -1.62 0.63 0.06
C MET A 30 -1.40 2.14 0.19
N ALA A 31 -1.15 2.83 -0.94
CA ALA A 31 -0.97 4.28 -0.95
C ALA A 31 -2.25 5.01 -0.52
N MET A 32 -3.41 4.60 -1.03
CA MET A 32 -4.72 5.13 -0.64
C MET A 32 -5.05 4.81 0.82
N ALA A 33 -4.77 3.59 1.28
CA ALA A 33 -5.03 3.19 2.67
C ALA A 33 -4.20 4.02 3.65
N GLU A 34 -2.87 4.06 3.48
CA GLU A 34 -1.99 4.78 4.40
C GLU A 34 -2.30 6.29 4.41
N THR A 35 -2.60 6.88 3.24
CA THR A 35 -3.00 8.29 3.16
C THR A 35 -4.33 8.55 3.87
N SER A 36 -5.30 7.65 3.71
CA SER A 36 -6.60 7.76 4.39
C SER A 36 -6.47 7.62 5.90
N CYS A 37 -5.59 6.72 6.37
CA CYS A 37 -5.32 6.54 7.79
C CYS A 37 -4.78 7.80 8.47
N LEU A 38 -4.09 8.69 7.73
CA LEU A 38 -3.62 9.97 8.28
C LEU A 38 -4.75 10.85 8.83
N LEU A 39 -5.96 10.73 8.26
CA LEU A 39 -7.13 11.51 8.69
C LEU A 39 -7.69 11.06 10.04
N PHE A 40 -7.36 9.84 10.46
CA PHE A 40 -7.87 9.22 11.68
C PHE A 40 -6.83 9.14 12.80
N ASP A 41 -5.55 9.43 12.51
CA ASP A 41 -4.50 9.46 13.52
C ASP A 41 -4.46 10.85 14.21
N GLU A 42 -4.97 10.91 15.43
CA GLU A 42 -4.99 12.12 16.26
C GLU A 42 -3.59 12.64 16.65
N ASN A 43 -2.55 11.83 16.46
CA ASN A 43 -1.17 12.21 16.76
C ASN A 43 -0.50 12.97 15.59
N ILE A 44 -1.13 12.99 14.42
CA ILE A 44 -0.62 13.66 13.25
C ILE A 44 -1.08 15.12 13.25
N ASP A 45 -0.11 16.03 13.15
CA ASP A 45 -0.39 17.44 12.94
C ASP A 45 -1.03 17.62 11.56
N PHE A 46 -2.24 18.18 11.51
CA PHE A 46 -2.98 18.41 10.26
C PHE A 46 -2.15 19.18 9.22
N THR A 47 -1.23 20.06 9.65
CA THR A 47 -0.36 20.81 8.75
C THR A 47 0.70 19.95 8.05
N LYS A 48 0.95 18.73 8.55
CA LYS A 48 1.92 17.76 8.00
C LYS A 48 1.30 16.70 7.11
N ILE A 49 -0.03 16.60 7.06
CA ILE A 49 -0.72 15.58 6.25
C ILE A 49 -0.29 15.65 4.79
N GLY A 50 -0.12 16.85 4.23
CA GLY A 50 0.33 17.01 2.84
C GLY A 50 1.74 16.44 2.59
N GLU A 51 2.69 16.72 3.49
CA GLU A 51 4.05 16.19 3.40
C GLU A 51 4.07 14.66 3.52
N GLN A 52 3.36 14.11 4.50
CA GLN A 52 3.27 12.66 4.70
C GLN A 52 2.55 11.95 3.56
N THR A 53 1.53 12.58 2.98
CA THR A 53 0.87 12.06 1.77
C THR A 53 1.87 11.94 0.63
N SER A 54 2.69 12.97 0.38
CA SER A 54 3.74 12.91 -0.64
C SER A 54 4.76 11.81 -0.38
N GLU A 55 5.20 11.61 0.86
CA GLU A 55 6.11 10.52 1.23
C GLU A 55 5.50 9.13 0.99
N ILE A 56 4.21 8.96 1.30
CA ILE A 56 3.46 7.72 1.04
C ILE A 56 3.37 7.47 -0.47
N MET A 57 3.03 8.49 -1.27
CA MET A 57 2.96 8.36 -2.73
C MET A 57 4.31 7.90 -3.30
N GLU A 58 5.40 8.56 -2.91
CA GLU A 58 6.75 8.19 -3.37
C GLU A 58 7.12 6.75 -2.95
N LYS A 59 6.80 6.37 -1.71
CA LYS A 59 7.03 5.01 -1.19
C LYS A 59 6.37 3.93 -2.06
N TYR A 60 5.20 4.21 -2.63
CA TYR A 60 4.47 3.27 -3.49
C TYR A 60 4.69 3.50 -4.99
N GLY A 61 5.56 4.45 -5.37
CA GLY A 61 5.95 4.69 -6.75
C GLY A 61 5.00 5.61 -7.53
N TYR A 62 4.19 6.41 -6.83
CA TYR A 62 3.37 7.46 -7.40
C TYR A 62 4.02 8.83 -7.21
N GLU A 63 3.88 9.70 -8.21
CA GLU A 63 4.34 11.08 -8.13
C GLU A 63 3.44 11.91 -7.20
N ASP A 64 2.12 11.67 -7.27
CA ASP A 64 1.09 12.32 -6.49
C ASP A 64 -0.21 11.49 -6.51
N ASN A 65 -1.23 11.97 -5.78
CA ASN A 65 -2.55 11.33 -5.74
C ASN A 65 -3.24 11.33 -7.10
N ALA A 66 -3.00 12.32 -7.97
CA ALA A 66 -3.63 12.38 -9.29
C ALA A 66 -3.20 11.21 -10.18
N LYS A 67 -2.02 10.64 -9.95
CA LYS A 67 -1.59 9.40 -10.62
C LYS A 67 -2.35 8.16 -10.18
N ILE A 68 -2.83 8.12 -8.94
CA ILE A 68 -3.72 7.06 -8.49
C ILE A 68 -5.09 7.24 -9.15
N ASP A 69 -5.61 8.46 -9.19
CA ASP A 69 -6.89 8.76 -9.86
C ASP A 69 -6.84 8.40 -11.36
N ASP A 70 -5.78 8.80 -12.07
CA ASP A 70 -5.53 8.43 -13.48
C ASP A 70 -5.52 6.90 -13.66
N TYR A 71 -4.90 6.18 -12.71
CA TYR A 71 -4.84 4.72 -12.73
C TYR A 71 -6.23 4.10 -12.51
N LEU A 72 -6.98 4.52 -11.48
CA LEU A 72 -8.35 4.04 -11.21
C LEU A 72 -9.27 4.24 -12.42
N VAL A 73 -9.19 5.41 -13.06
CA VAL A 73 -9.93 5.71 -14.30
C VAL A 73 -9.53 4.76 -15.43
N SER A 74 -8.23 4.43 -15.55
CA SER A 74 -7.74 3.55 -16.62
C SER A 74 -8.21 2.10 -16.49
N ILE A 75 -8.52 1.65 -15.27
CA ILE A 75 -8.99 0.30 -14.95
C ILE A 75 -10.49 0.26 -14.62
N ALA A 76 -11.21 1.37 -14.85
CA ALA A 76 -12.64 1.44 -14.59
C ALA A 76 -13.41 0.30 -15.29
N ASP A 77 -14.39 -0.27 -14.59
CA ASP A 77 -15.21 -1.40 -15.06
C ASP A 77 -14.42 -2.69 -15.39
N THR A 78 -13.21 -2.86 -14.84
CA THR A 78 -12.40 -4.09 -15.01
C THR A 78 -12.32 -4.91 -13.71
N GLU A 79 -11.85 -6.15 -13.82
CA GLU A 79 -11.55 -7.00 -12.65
C GLU A 79 -10.45 -6.39 -11.76
N GLU A 80 -9.51 -5.66 -12.37
CA GLU A 80 -8.40 -5.01 -11.67
C GLU A 80 -8.89 -3.94 -10.68
N LEU A 81 -9.99 -3.23 -10.98
CA LEU A 81 -10.60 -2.28 -10.03
C LEU A 81 -11.15 -2.99 -8.78
N ASN A 82 -11.73 -4.18 -8.95
CA ASN A 82 -12.17 -4.99 -7.81
C ASN A 82 -10.98 -5.47 -6.98
N GLU A 83 -9.86 -5.82 -7.62
CA GLU A 83 -8.62 -6.16 -6.91
C GLU A 83 -8.11 -4.98 -6.07
N VAL A 84 -8.12 -3.76 -6.62
CA VAL A 84 -7.78 -2.54 -5.87
C VAL A 84 -8.69 -2.38 -4.65
N SER A 85 -10.00 -2.52 -4.81
CA SER A 85 -10.97 -2.37 -3.71
C SER A 85 -10.72 -3.39 -2.59
N VAL A 86 -10.49 -4.67 -2.94
CA VAL A 86 -10.20 -5.73 -1.96
C VAL A 86 -8.88 -5.49 -1.22
N GLU A 87 -7.82 -5.14 -1.94
CA GLU A 87 -6.53 -4.83 -1.34
C GLU A 87 -6.61 -3.56 -0.47
N LEU A 88 -7.35 -2.54 -0.89
CA LEU A 88 -7.54 -1.29 -0.14
C LEU A 88 -8.25 -1.56 1.17
N ARG A 89 -9.37 -2.28 1.14
CA ARG A 89 -10.08 -2.69 2.36
C ARG A 89 -9.14 -3.43 3.31
N THR A 90 -8.41 -4.42 2.80
CA THR A 90 -7.48 -5.22 3.61
C THR A 90 -6.41 -4.33 4.25
N ALA A 91 -5.87 -3.37 3.51
CA ALA A 91 -4.88 -2.44 3.99
C ALA A 91 -5.45 -1.46 5.03
N LEU A 92 -6.67 -0.96 4.85
CA LEU A 92 -7.37 -0.11 5.83
C LEU A 92 -7.60 -0.86 7.15
N GLU A 93 -8.14 -2.09 7.09
CA GLU A 93 -8.35 -2.95 8.26
C GLU A 93 -7.03 -3.21 9.00
N THR A 94 -5.94 -3.45 8.26
CA THR A 94 -4.63 -3.77 8.83
C THR A 94 -3.94 -2.55 9.44
N ASN A 95 -4.03 -1.39 8.79
CA ASN A 95 -3.22 -0.23 9.16
C ASN A 95 -3.92 0.69 10.14
N CYS A 96 -5.23 0.86 10.03
CA CYS A 96 -5.99 1.77 10.89
C CYS A 96 -7.40 1.26 11.24
N GLY A 97 -7.65 -0.06 11.19
CA GLY A 97 -8.96 -0.64 11.48
C GLY A 97 -9.53 -0.28 12.85
N ASP A 98 -8.68 -0.20 13.88
CA ASP A 98 -9.09 0.22 15.22
C ASP A 98 -9.57 1.69 15.23
N LEU A 99 -8.82 2.58 14.58
CA LEU A 99 -9.17 4.02 14.48
C LEU A 99 -10.44 4.25 13.65
N LEU A 100 -10.61 3.49 12.56
CA LEU A 100 -11.84 3.50 11.76
C LEU A 100 -13.05 3.05 12.60
N THR A 101 -12.89 1.97 13.37
CA THR A 101 -13.93 1.46 14.26
C THR A 101 -14.30 2.48 15.34
N GLU A 102 -13.31 3.12 15.97
CA GLU A 102 -13.54 4.19 16.96
C GLU A 102 -14.25 5.40 16.34
N SER A 103 -13.99 5.67 15.06
CA SER A 103 -14.65 6.72 14.27
C SER A 103 -16.03 6.31 13.73
N GLY A 104 -16.44 5.05 13.93
CA GLY A 104 -17.71 4.52 13.43
C GLY A 104 -17.75 4.32 11.92
N ILE A 105 -16.59 4.17 11.27
CA ILE A 105 -16.46 3.96 9.82
C ILE A 105 -16.07 2.51 9.57
N ASP A 106 -16.80 1.85 8.66
CA ASP A 106 -16.43 0.52 8.19
C ASP A 106 -15.37 0.60 7.08
N ALA A 107 -14.36 -0.25 7.15
CA ALA A 107 -13.25 -0.25 6.20
C ALA A 107 -13.69 -0.65 4.78
N ALA A 108 -14.73 -1.49 4.64
CA ALA A 108 -15.29 -1.84 3.34
C ALA A 108 -16.05 -0.67 2.73
N ASP A 109 -16.87 0.01 3.53
CA ASP A 109 -17.61 1.21 3.08
C ASP A 109 -16.64 2.31 2.64
N LEU A 110 -15.56 2.53 3.41
CA LEU A 110 -14.52 3.50 3.05
C LEU A 110 -13.76 3.09 1.78
N ALA A 111 -13.40 1.82 1.64
CA ALA A 111 -12.72 1.33 0.44
C ALA A 111 -13.60 1.48 -0.81
N GLU A 112 -14.90 1.22 -0.69
CA GLU A 112 -15.86 1.40 -1.78
C GLU A 112 -15.96 2.89 -2.16
N ALA A 113 -16.12 3.78 -1.18
CA ALA A 113 -16.18 5.22 -1.41
C ALA A 113 -14.92 5.78 -2.08
N ILE A 114 -13.73 5.33 -1.70
CA ILE A 114 -12.47 5.79 -2.29
C ILE A 114 -12.32 5.32 -3.75
N VAL A 115 -12.75 4.11 -4.07
CA VAL A 115 -12.47 3.48 -5.37
C VAL A 115 -13.55 3.76 -6.41
N PHE A 116 -14.81 3.93 -5.99
CA PHE A 116 -15.96 3.98 -6.90
C PHE A 116 -16.72 5.32 -6.90
N GLU A 117 -16.47 6.25 -5.97
CA GLU A 117 -17.10 7.59 -5.94
C GLU A 117 -16.15 8.71 -6.41
#